data_AF-A0A5B9MD75-F1
#
_entry.id   AF-A0A5B9MD75-F1
#
_cell.length_a   1.000
_cell.length_b   1.000
_cell.length_c   1.000
_cell.angle_alpha   90.00
_cell.angle_beta   90.00
_cell.angle_gamma   90.00
#
_symmetry.space_group_name_H-M   'P 1'
#
loop_
_entity.id
_entity.type
_entity.pdbx_description
1 polymer ?
#
loop_
_entity_poly.entity_id
_entity_poly.type
_entity_poly.pdbx_seq_one_letter_code
_entity_poly.pdbx_strand_id
1 'polypeptide(L)'
;MNRQPRPSRLAFARHVATRRRFTRDVTARRRSRRLIAIALAATLSATPTFSAPAFSAQPSVREALQTIARTDGSAALDQDAAAAATRIQSLPSSQVTEVLDGFENATRRGNNWLRAIAADVSDNGPFQKDALLDFFSDTQKHPDARYVAYQLLVQHDGDLKPTLLANAETDPSLPVRFLKIAAMIDEGAALVSSQPDQAEKILRQVIANGRSPKQLEQTAKLLADLDVSIDLAEELGMMRRWWLIGPFDNTDSEHFDTAYVPENRYLESGSPIAKDTAGDPKPEAGKQQTANWQQIRSDDKLGMVDLNGPLSNEKDAAAYVFATFTVENADTPLAAQARIGCITANKVWINGKLVSSNEVYHSGTRIDQYVDDCELVEGENTVLIKVMQNAQTQPWAQDWQFQFRLTRPDGSAIKTTVL
;
A
#
# COMPACT_ATOMS: atom_id res chain seq x y z
N MET A 1 53.63 -38.43 2.34
CA MET A 1 53.88 -39.14 3.62
C MET A 1 52.85 -38.60 4.62
N ASN A 2 52.04 -39.44 5.28
CA ASN A 2 52.30 -40.09 6.58
C ASN A 2 52.72 -39.09 7.69
N ARG A 3 52.10 -39.04 8.89
CA ARG A 3 50.97 -39.84 9.44
C ARG A 3 50.37 -39.15 10.70
N GLN A 4 49.11 -39.43 11.05
CA GLN A 4 48.58 -39.21 12.42
C GLN A 4 49.00 -40.34 13.37
N PRO A 5 48.76 -40.18 14.68
CA PRO A 5 47.78 -41.10 15.32
C PRO A 5 46.74 -40.44 16.26
N ARG A 6 45.68 -41.20 16.59
CA ARG A 6 44.63 -40.91 17.61
C ARG A 6 44.68 -41.94 18.77
N PRO A 7 44.00 -41.65 19.90
CA PRO A 7 42.98 -42.54 20.52
C PRO A 7 41.67 -41.77 20.84
N SER A 8 40.43 -42.27 21.01
CA SER A 8 39.75 -43.59 21.06
C SER A 8 39.90 -44.45 22.33
N ARG A 9 38.86 -44.94 23.04
CA ARG A 9 37.38 -45.00 22.87
C ARG A 9 36.69 -44.40 24.14
N LEU A 10 35.43 -44.57 24.59
CA LEU A 10 34.21 -45.41 24.34
C LEU A 10 32.94 -44.50 24.45
N ALA A 11 31.69 -44.80 24.07
CA ALA A 11 30.92 -46.02 23.71
C ALA A 11 30.16 -46.77 24.85
N PHE A 12 28.85 -46.53 25.01
CA PHE A 12 27.86 -47.47 25.57
C PHE A 12 26.44 -47.18 25.01
N ALA A 13 25.50 -48.15 25.07
CA ALA A 13 24.21 -48.05 24.35
C ALA A 13 23.06 -48.93 24.92
N ARG A 14 21.82 -48.60 24.47
CA ARG A 14 20.55 -49.39 24.46
C ARG A 14 19.90 -49.81 25.79
N HIS A 15 18.62 -49.46 25.94
CA HIS A 15 17.40 -50.30 26.11
C HIS A 15 16.20 -49.33 25.97
N VAL A 16 15.06 -49.54 25.30
CA VAL A 16 14.27 -50.72 24.86
C VAL A 16 13.47 -51.41 25.97
N ALA A 17 12.19 -51.02 26.11
CA ALA A 17 11.08 -51.76 26.73
C ALA A 17 9.74 -51.31 26.09
N THR A 18 8.66 -52.11 26.16
CA THR A 18 7.42 -51.85 25.39
C THR A 18 6.11 -52.36 26.02
N ARG A 19 4.99 -51.76 25.56
CA ARG A 19 3.62 -52.33 25.34
C ARG A 19 2.58 -52.44 26.49
N ARG A 20 1.30 -52.32 26.05
CA ARG A 20 -0.02 -52.62 26.67
C ARG A 20 -0.50 -51.62 27.75
N ARG A 21 -1.69 -50.98 27.72
CA ARG A 21 -3.00 -51.07 26.99
C ARG A 21 -4.10 -51.94 27.65
N PHE A 22 -5.32 -51.39 27.72
CA PHE A 22 -6.56 -51.88 28.40
C PHE A 22 -6.53 -51.79 29.94
N THR A 23 -7.65 -51.66 30.67
CA THR A 23 -9.09 -51.89 30.36
C THR A 23 -10.00 -50.63 30.47
N ARG A 24 -11.34 -50.83 30.55
CA ARG A 24 -12.43 -49.85 30.34
C ARG A 24 -13.49 -50.03 31.44
N ASP A 25 -14.33 -49.00 31.63
CA ASP A 25 -15.67 -48.99 32.25
C ASP A 25 -15.93 -49.66 33.63
N VAL A 26 -16.40 -48.86 34.58
CA VAL A 26 -17.55 -49.21 35.44
C VAL A 26 -18.52 -48.04 35.46
N THR A 27 -19.83 -48.31 35.32
CA THR A 27 -20.88 -47.28 35.31
C THR A 27 -21.55 -47.13 36.68
N ALA A 28 -21.95 -45.91 37.02
CA ALA A 28 -22.84 -45.62 38.15
C ALA A 28 -24.07 -44.82 37.67
N ARG A 29 -25.26 -45.34 37.95
CA ARG A 29 -26.57 -44.79 37.53
C ARG A 29 -27.44 -44.52 38.77
N ARG A 30 -28.47 -43.69 38.59
CA ARG A 30 -29.64 -43.48 39.51
C ARG A 30 -29.32 -42.73 40.83
N ARG A 31 -30.30 -42.11 41.52
CA ARG A 31 -31.76 -41.98 41.28
C ARG A 31 -32.18 -40.50 41.27
N SER A 32 -33.23 -40.18 40.52
CA SER A 32 -34.11 -39.04 40.79
C SER A 32 -35.11 -39.37 41.91
N ARG A 33 -35.57 -38.35 42.63
CA ARG A 33 -36.78 -38.38 43.49
C ARG A 33 -37.62 -37.14 43.22
N ARG A 34 -38.95 -37.28 43.30
CA ARG A 34 -39.97 -36.22 43.15
C ARG A 34 -40.58 -35.90 44.53
N LEU A 35 -41.49 -34.92 44.54
CA LEU A 35 -42.34 -34.48 45.66
C LEU A 35 -41.57 -33.59 46.66
N ILE A 36 -42.18 -32.61 47.33
CA ILE A 36 -43.61 -32.25 47.45
C ILE A 36 -43.82 -30.77 47.05
N ALA A 37 -44.99 -30.42 46.52
CA ALA A 37 -45.43 -29.03 46.40
C ALA A 37 -46.41 -28.69 47.54
N ILE A 38 -46.08 -27.67 48.34
CA ILE A 38 -47.00 -27.01 49.28
C ILE A 38 -46.84 -25.51 49.05
N ALA A 39 -47.95 -24.81 48.80
CA ALA A 39 -47.94 -23.36 48.72
C ALA A 39 -48.03 -22.76 50.13
N LEU A 40 -47.07 -21.89 50.47
CA LEU A 40 -47.19 -20.99 51.61
C LEU A 40 -47.00 -19.56 51.11
N ALA A 41 -48.02 -18.72 51.27
CA ALA A 41 -47.89 -17.29 51.01
C ALA A 41 -47.15 -16.64 52.18
N ALA A 42 -45.93 -16.16 51.93
CA ALA A 42 -45.13 -15.42 52.89
C ALA A 42 -44.77 -14.05 52.29
N THR A 43 -45.29 -12.99 52.89
CA THR A 43 -44.98 -11.61 52.51
C THR A 43 -43.56 -11.25 52.96
N LEU A 44 -42.56 -11.48 52.10
CA LEU A 44 -41.23 -10.91 52.32
C LEU A 44 -41.24 -9.44 51.93
N SER A 45 -40.96 -8.58 52.91
CA SER A 45 -40.66 -7.17 52.71
C SER A 45 -39.46 -7.00 51.77
N ALA A 46 -39.55 -6.06 50.83
CA ALA A 46 -38.49 -5.76 49.87
C ALA A 46 -37.26 -5.15 50.57
N THR A 47 -36.32 -5.99 50.99
CA THR A 47 -34.94 -5.55 51.22
C THR A 47 -34.35 -5.15 49.86
N PRO A 48 -33.84 -3.92 49.69
CA PRO A 48 -33.12 -3.57 48.49
C PRO A 48 -31.83 -4.38 48.44
N THR A 49 -31.82 -5.43 47.62
CA THR A 49 -30.57 -6.08 47.22
C THR A 49 -29.79 -5.03 46.44
N PHE A 50 -28.80 -4.42 47.10
CA PHE A 50 -27.71 -3.76 46.39
C PHE A 50 -27.03 -4.82 45.54
N SER A 51 -27.45 -4.93 44.29
CA SER A 51 -26.62 -5.51 43.24
C SER A 51 -25.32 -4.73 43.28
N ALA A 52 -24.24 -5.39 43.71
CA ALA A 52 -22.90 -4.84 43.53
C ALA A 52 -22.78 -4.46 42.04
N PRO A 53 -22.20 -3.29 41.70
CA PRO A 53 -21.99 -2.95 40.31
C PRO A 53 -21.26 -4.11 39.65
N ALA A 54 -21.83 -4.64 38.56
CA ALA A 54 -21.23 -5.76 37.86
C ALA A 54 -19.80 -5.36 37.52
N PHE A 55 -18.84 -6.12 38.04
CA PHE A 55 -17.41 -5.82 37.87
C PHE A 55 -17.12 -5.96 36.39
N SER A 56 -17.15 -4.84 35.66
CA SER A 56 -16.87 -4.84 34.23
C SER A 56 -15.43 -5.34 34.08
N ALA A 57 -15.29 -6.49 33.43
CA ALA A 57 -13.97 -7.01 33.11
C ALA A 57 -13.24 -5.90 32.35
N GLN A 58 -12.07 -5.49 32.85
CA GLN A 58 -11.17 -4.62 32.10
C GLN A 58 -10.97 -5.29 30.73
N PRO A 59 -11.37 -4.64 29.61
CA PRO A 59 -11.26 -5.30 28.31
C PRO A 59 -9.80 -5.64 28.05
N SER A 60 -9.58 -6.85 27.57
CA SER A 60 -8.25 -7.42 27.38
C SER A 60 -7.38 -6.55 26.46
N VAL A 61 -6.05 -6.72 26.55
CA VAL A 61 -5.09 -6.05 25.66
C VAL A 61 -5.48 -6.24 24.20
N ARG A 62 -5.85 -7.47 23.82
CA ARG A 62 -6.39 -7.83 22.50
C ARG A 62 -7.64 -7.02 22.11
N GLU A 63 -8.59 -6.79 23.00
CA GLU A 63 -9.79 -5.99 22.72
C GLU A 63 -9.44 -4.51 22.57
N ALA A 64 -8.56 -3.96 23.41
CA ALA A 64 -8.07 -2.59 23.27
C ALA A 64 -7.34 -2.36 21.93
N LEU A 65 -6.43 -3.27 21.56
CA LEU A 65 -5.75 -3.25 20.26
C LEU A 65 -6.75 -3.32 19.08
N GLN A 66 -7.78 -4.16 19.17
CA GLN A 66 -8.82 -4.23 18.15
C GLN A 66 -9.70 -2.97 18.06
N THR A 67 -9.94 -2.26 19.17
CA THR A 67 -10.59 -0.94 19.15
C THR A 67 -9.72 0.06 18.38
N ILE A 68 -8.44 0.17 18.74
CA ILE A 68 -7.50 1.14 18.14
C ILE A 68 -7.28 0.86 16.65
N ALA A 69 -7.11 -0.42 16.29
CA ALA A 69 -6.89 -0.86 14.90
C ALA A 69 -8.00 -0.38 13.96
N ARG A 70 -9.26 -0.33 14.41
CA ARG A 70 -10.43 0.00 13.59
C ARG A 70 -10.66 1.50 13.35
N THR A 71 -9.91 2.38 13.99
CA THR A 71 -10.12 3.84 13.94
C THR A 71 -10.12 4.36 12.49
N ASP A 72 -11.23 4.88 12.00
CA ASP A 72 -11.34 5.44 10.64
C ASP A 72 -11.06 6.96 10.60
N GLY A 73 -11.36 7.66 11.69
CA GLY A 73 -11.31 9.12 11.81
C GLY A 73 -12.66 9.76 12.10
N SER A 74 -13.70 8.95 12.32
CA SER A 74 -14.93 9.36 12.99
C SER A 74 -14.64 9.65 14.47
N ALA A 75 -15.22 10.73 14.99
CA ALA A 75 -14.98 11.18 16.36
C ALA A 75 -15.34 10.12 17.43
N ALA A 76 -16.31 9.24 17.14
CA ALA A 76 -16.68 8.13 18.02
C ALA A 76 -15.55 7.07 18.12
N LEU A 77 -15.01 6.61 16.98
CA LEU A 77 -13.94 5.62 17.00
C LEU A 77 -12.62 6.21 17.49
N ASP A 78 -12.32 7.48 17.22
CA ASP A 78 -11.19 8.17 17.86
C ASP A 78 -11.33 8.26 19.39
N GLN A 79 -12.54 8.50 19.90
CA GLN A 79 -12.79 8.55 21.35
C GLN A 79 -12.63 7.17 22.01
N ASP A 80 -13.17 6.12 21.39
CA ASP A 80 -13.00 4.73 21.86
C ASP A 80 -11.52 4.30 21.77
N ALA A 81 -10.81 4.69 20.71
CA ALA A 81 -9.38 4.44 20.53
C ALA A 81 -8.52 5.17 21.56
N ALA A 82 -8.83 6.43 21.89
CA ALA A 82 -8.15 7.16 22.96
C ALA A 82 -8.36 6.47 24.33
N ALA A 83 -9.60 6.08 24.63
CA ALA A 83 -9.94 5.34 25.85
C ALA A 83 -9.33 3.92 25.90
N ALA A 84 -8.99 3.33 24.75
CA ALA A 84 -8.21 2.10 24.64
C ALA A 84 -6.71 2.34 24.81
N ALA A 85 -6.15 3.37 24.18
CA ALA A 85 -4.75 3.75 24.30
C ALA A 85 -4.35 4.00 25.75
N THR A 86 -5.15 4.77 26.51
CA THR A 86 -4.93 5.03 27.94
C THR A 86 -4.87 3.77 28.81
N ARG A 87 -5.47 2.65 28.38
CA ARG A 87 -5.42 1.36 29.09
C ARG A 87 -4.19 0.52 28.74
N ILE A 88 -3.55 0.74 27.59
CA ILE A 88 -2.45 -0.12 27.10
C ILE A 88 -1.11 0.59 26.88
N GLN A 89 -1.07 1.93 26.86
CA GLN A 89 0.19 2.70 26.81
C GLN A 89 1.08 2.49 28.05
N SER A 90 0.53 1.96 29.14
CA SER A 90 1.25 1.62 30.37
C SER A 90 1.53 0.12 30.53
N LEU A 91 1.44 -0.68 29.46
CA LEU A 91 1.87 -2.08 29.48
C LEU A 91 3.40 -2.17 29.63
N PRO A 92 3.93 -3.19 30.31
CA PRO A 92 5.38 -3.37 30.44
C PRO A 92 6.01 -3.61 29.06
N SER A 93 7.25 -3.14 28.89
CA SER A 93 8.01 -3.26 27.64
C SER A 93 8.08 -4.67 27.05
N SER A 94 8.01 -5.71 27.88
CA SER A 94 7.90 -7.12 27.44
C SER A 94 6.64 -7.46 26.62
N GLN A 95 5.68 -6.54 26.48
CA GLN A 95 4.49 -6.66 25.62
C GLN A 95 4.57 -5.78 24.35
N VAL A 96 5.70 -5.12 24.06
CA VAL A 96 5.84 -4.27 22.86
C VAL A 96 5.52 -5.01 21.56
N THR A 97 5.87 -6.30 21.46
CA THR A 97 5.56 -7.14 20.29
C THR A 97 4.08 -7.50 20.18
N GLU A 98 3.32 -7.56 21.28
CA GLU A 98 1.85 -7.74 21.24
C GLU A 98 1.17 -6.48 20.69
N VAL A 99 1.69 -5.28 20.99
CA VAL A 99 1.22 -4.03 20.38
C VAL A 99 1.54 -3.98 18.88
N LEU A 100 2.75 -4.42 18.49
CA LEU A 100 3.17 -4.48 17.08
C LEU A 100 2.37 -5.50 16.25
N ASP A 101 1.95 -6.63 16.85
CA ASP A 101 1.02 -7.58 16.22
C ASP A 101 -0.40 -7.01 16.02
N GLY A 102 -0.76 -5.94 16.75
CA GLY A 102 -2.02 -5.21 16.55
C GLY A 102 -2.19 -4.57 15.15
N PHE A 103 -1.11 -4.43 14.38
CA PHE A 103 -1.13 -3.81 13.06
C PHE A 103 -1.80 -4.67 11.97
N GLU A 104 -1.88 -6.00 12.10
CA GLU A 104 -2.28 -6.91 11.01
C GLU A 104 -3.63 -6.57 10.34
N ASN A 105 -4.55 -5.96 11.08
CA ASN A 105 -5.91 -5.63 10.63
C ASN A 105 -6.27 -4.17 10.93
N ALA A 106 -5.26 -3.29 11.03
CA ALA A 106 -5.43 -1.90 11.40
C ALA A 106 -5.56 -0.99 10.17
N THR A 107 -6.40 0.05 10.29
CA THR A 107 -6.47 1.11 9.27
C THR A 107 -5.18 1.93 9.26
N ARG A 108 -4.99 2.76 8.23
CA ARG A 108 -3.91 3.75 8.19
C ARG A 108 -3.88 4.69 9.41
N ARG A 109 -5.02 4.96 10.04
CA ARG A 109 -5.11 5.79 11.27
C ARG A 109 -4.87 4.94 12.52
N GLY A 110 -5.32 3.68 12.55
CA GLY A 110 -4.95 2.69 13.56
C GLY A 110 -3.43 2.47 13.64
N ASN A 111 -2.74 2.30 12.50
CA ASN A 111 -1.27 2.18 12.43
C ASN A 111 -0.53 3.37 13.06
N ASN A 112 -1.12 4.58 12.99
CA ASN A 112 -0.52 5.77 13.62
C ASN A 112 -0.69 5.78 15.14
N TRP A 113 -1.86 5.36 15.65
CA TRP A 113 -2.07 5.16 17.09
C TRP A 113 -1.17 4.05 17.64
N LEU A 114 -1.14 2.88 16.99
CA LEU A 114 -0.33 1.74 17.41
C LEU A 114 1.18 2.04 17.40
N ARG A 115 1.67 2.88 16.47
CA ARG A 115 3.06 3.36 16.47
C ARG A 115 3.41 4.15 17.74
N ALA A 116 2.52 5.04 18.19
CA ALA A 116 2.74 5.81 19.41
C ALA A 116 2.73 4.90 20.64
N ILE A 117 1.73 4.02 20.75
CA ILE A 117 1.59 3.08 21.87
C ILE A 117 2.76 2.10 21.94
N ALA A 118 3.30 1.66 20.80
CA ALA A 118 4.49 0.80 20.78
C ALA A 118 5.75 1.50 21.32
N ALA A 119 5.86 2.83 21.15
CA ALA A 119 6.93 3.61 21.78
C ALA A 119 6.69 3.78 23.29
N ASP A 120 5.49 4.20 23.70
CA ASP A 120 5.12 4.33 25.12
C ASP A 120 5.36 3.02 25.90
N VAL A 121 4.99 1.88 25.31
CA VAL A 121 5.20 0.54 25.89
C VAL A 121 6.68 0.16 25.90
N SER A 122 7.44 0.47 24.85
CA SER A 122 8.89 0.20 24.80
C SER A 122 9.66 0.85 25.96
N ASP A 123 9.25 2.04 26.40
CA ASP A 123 9.89 2.77 27.49
C ASP A 123 9.48 2.27 28.90
N ASN A 124 8.43 1.45 29.02
CA ASN A 124 7.95 0.90 30.29
C ASN A 124 8.78 -0.29 30.79
N GLY A 125 10.10 -0.12 30.93
CA GLY A 125 11.00 -1.09 31.58
C GLY A 125 12.32 -1.30 30.84
N PRO A 126 12.98 -2.46 31.04
CA PRO A 126 14.19 -2.81 30.28
C PRO A 126 13.89 -2.91 28.78
N PHE A 127 14.71 -2.31 27.93
CA PHE A 127 14.51 -2.35 26.48
C PHE A 127 14.59 -3.77 25.92
N GLN A 128 13.55 -4.20 25.18
CA GLN A 128 13.41 -5.58 24.69
C GLN A 128 14.15 -5.82 23.37
N LYS A 129 15.46 -5.54 23.35
CA LYS A 129 16.30 -5.58 22.13
C LYS A 129 16.14 -6.89 21.34
N ASP A 130 16.28 -8.03 22.00
CA ASP A 130 16.27 -9.34 21.33
C ASP A 130 14.88 -9.66 20.72
N ALA A 131 13.80 -9.39 21.44
CA ALA A 131 12.44 -9.60 20.93
C ALA A 131 12.08 -8.67 19.76
N LEU A 132 12.61 -7.44 19.74
CA LEU A 132 12.46 -6.52 18.62
C LEU A 132 13.34 -6.91 17.42
N LEU A 133 14.52 -7.49 17.64
CA LEU A 133 15.38 -8.07 16.59
C LEU A 133 14.71 -9.27 15.92
N ASP A 134 14.13 -10.18 16.70
CA ASP A 134 13.36 -11.32 16.20
C ASP A 134 12.13 -10.83 15.39
N PHE A 135 11.36 -9.88 15.93
CA PHE A 135 10.19 -9.29 15.25
C PHE A 135 10.55 -8.59 13.94
N PHE A 136 11.66 -7.84 13.91
CA PHE A 136 12.14 -7.19 12.69
C PHE A 136 12.59 -8.22 11.64
N SER A 137 13.20 -9.32 12.07
CA SER A 137 13.77 -10.35 11.19
C SER A 137 12.70 -11.22 10.52
N ASP A 138 11.54 -11.42 11.15
CA ASP A 138 10.41 -12.13 10.56
C ASP A 138 9.70 -11.28 9.49
N THR A 139 9.97 -11.57 8.21
CA THR A 139 9.35 -10.88 7.07
C THR A 139 7.87 -11.19 6.86
N GLN A 140 7.27 -12.10 7.64
CA GLN A 140 5.82 -12.33 7.65
C GLN A 140 5.08 -11.33 8.56
N LYS A 141 5.77 -10.64 9.48
CA LYS A 141 5.17 -9.60 10.33
C LYS A 141 4.77 -8.36 9.52
N HIS A 142 3.71 -7.68 9.97
CA HIS A 142 3.13 -6.55 9.25
C HIS A 142 4.19 -5.49 8.87
N PRO A 143 4.29 -5.06 7.60
CA PRO A 143 5.47 -4.30 7.15
C PRO A 143 5.67 -2.95 7.87
N ASP A 144 4.61 -2.21 8.22
CA ASP A 144 4.74 -0.99 9.03
C ASP A 144 5.20 -1.30 10.46
N ALA A 145 4.79 -2.43 11.05
CA ALA A 145 5.15 -2.80 12.42
C ALA A 145 6.64 -3.17 12.50
N ARG A 146 7.15 -3.88 11.48
CA ARG A 146 8.60 -4.12 11.33
C ARG A 146 9.38 -2.81 11.22
N TYR A 147 8.83 -1.80 10.54
CA TYR A 147 9.46 -0.47 10.51
C TYR A 147 9.48 0.21 11.88
N VAL A 148 8.41 0.10 12.68
CA VAL A 148 8.41 0.60 14.07
C VAL A 148 9.43 -0.14 14.93
N ALA A 149 9.55 -1.47 14.82
CA ALA A 149 10.60 -2.24 15.50
C ALA A 149 12.01 -1.76 15.11
N TYR A 150 12.27 -1.52 13.82
CA TYR A 150 13.51 -0.90 13.33
C TYR A 150 13.74 0.50 13.94
N GLN A 151 12.71 1.34 14.03
CA GLN A 151 12.83 2.68 14.61
C GLN A 151 13.23 2.61 16.10
N LEU A 152 12.59 1.74 16.89
CA LEU A 152 12.90 1.55 18.30
C LEU A 152 14.33 1.00 18.50
N LEU A 153 14.75 0.02 17.69
CA LEU A 153 16.10 -0.55 17.72
C LEU A 153 17.17 0.53 17.43
N VAL A 154 17.00 1.31 16.37
CA VAL A 154 17.98 2.34 15.95
C VAL A 154 17.95 3.58 16.85
N GLN A 155 16.82 3.87 17.51
CA GLN A 155 16.72 4.92 18.53
C GLN A 155 17.51 4.58 19.80
N HIS A 156 17.50 3.30 20.20
CA HIS A 156 18.30 2.84 21.35
C HIS A 156 19.77 2.55 20.98
N ASP A 157 20.04 2.08 19.76
CA ASP A 157 21.34 1.57 19.35
C ASP A 157 21.56 1.82 17.84
N GLY A 158 22.10 3.01 17.52
CA GLY A 158 22.29 3.47 16.14
C GLY A 158 23.26 2.61 15.31
N ASP A 159 24.19 1.92 15.96
CA ASP A 159 25.19 1.05 15.33
C ASP A 159 24.56 -0.23 14.75
N LEU A 160 23.30 -0.53 15.09
CA LEU A 160 22.53 -1.60 14.44
C LEU A 160 22.14 -1.29 12.99
N LYS A 161 22.08 -0.01 12.58
CA LYS A 161 21.56 0.39 11.26
C LYS A 161 22.20 -0.35 10.07
N PRO A 162 23.53 -0.52 9.96
CA PRO A 162 24.14 -1.27 8.85
C PRO A 162 23.74 -2.75 8.84
N THR A 163 23.63 -3.37 10.02
CA THR A 163 23.22 -4.78 10.17
C THR A 163 21.75 -4.99 9.81
N LEU A 164 20.86 -4.13 10.31
CA LEU A 164 19.41 -4.20 10.05
C LEU A 164 19.06 -3.97 8.57
N LEU A 165 19.85 -3.16 7.85
CA LEU A 165 19.64 -2.85 6.44
C LEU A 165 20.47 -3.73 5.48
N ALA A 166 21.24 -4.69 5.97
CA ALA A 166 22.28 -5.38 5.20
C ALA A 166 21.82 -5.93 3.84
N ASN A 167 20.64 -6.58 3.79
CA ASN A 167 20.03 -7.17 2.59
C ASN A 167 18.59 -6.63 2.35
N ALA A 168 18.29 -5.42 2.81
CA ALA A 168 16.93 -4.89 2.86
C ALA A 168 16.44 -4.24 1.54
N GLU A 169 17.19 -4.33 0.44
CA GLU A 169 16.84 -3.71 -0.84
C GLU A 169 15.56 -4.31 -1.47
N THR A 170 15.20 -5.54 -1.10
CA THR A 170 13.94 -6.19 -1.50
C THR A 170 12.94 -6.31 -0.35
N ASP A 171 13.23 -5.77 0.84
CA ASP A 171 12.41 -5.93 2.05
C ASP A 171 10.93 -5.53 1.81
N PRO A 172 9.93 -6.30 2.30
CA PRO A 172 8.51 -6.01 2.05
C PRO A 172 8.02 -4.71 2.70
N SER A 173 8.73 -4.17 3.69
CA SER A 173 8.47 -2.87 4.30
C SER A 173 9.07 -1.75 3.46
N LEU A 174 8.22 -1.04 2.72
CA LEU A 174 8.64 0.07 1.86
C LEU A 174 9.47 1.15 2.60
N PRO A 175 9.20 1.51 3.88
CA PRO A 175 10.09 2.38 4.66
C PRO A 175 11.47 1.78 4.94
N VAL A 176 11.58 0.49 5.25
CA VAL A 176 12.88 -0.19 5.47
C VAL A 176 13.65 -0.29 4.16
N ARG A 177 12.96 -0.69 3.08
CA ARG A 177 13.50 -0.71 1.71
C ARG A 177 14.01 0.66 1.27
N PHE A 178 13.23 1.72 1.51
CA PHE A 178 13.61 3.10 1.21
C PHE A 178 14.92 3.51 1.90
N LEU A 179 15.13 3.12 3.17
CA LEU A 179 16.36 3.43 3.91
C LEU A 179 17.59 2.69 3.40
N LYS A 180 17.45 1.42 3.00
CA LYS A 180 18.53 0.67 2.35
C LYS A 180 18.85 1.22 0.95
N ILE A 181 17.83 1.54 0.16
CA ILE A 181 18.01 2.19 -1.14
C ILE A 181 18.72 3.54 -1.00
N ALA A 182 18.40 4.35 0.02
CA ALA A 182 19.14 5.58 0.31
C ALA A 182 20.62 5.30 0.60
N ALA A 183 20.93 4.34 1.47
CA ALA A 183 22.31 3.96 1.77
C ALA A 183 23.08 3.45 0.55
N MET A 184 22.43 2.73 -0.38
CA MET A 184 23.05 2.29 -1.63
C MET A 184 23.28 3.44 -2.62
N ILE A 185 22.43 4.48 -2.62
CA ILE A 185 22.68 5.71 -3.39
C ILE A 185 23.89 6.45 -2.83
N ASP A 186 23.99 6.57 -1.50
CA ASP A 186 25.14 7.20 -0.83
C ASP A 186 26.45 6.42 -1.09
N GLU A 187 26.41 5.09 -1.02
CA GLU A 187 27.54 4.20 -1.36
C GLU A 187 27.94 4.33 -2.84
N GLY A 188 26.98 4.26 -3.76
CA GLY A 188 27.23 4.43 -5.19
C GLY A 188 27.84 5.80 -5.52
N ALA A 189 27.28 6.87 -4.97
CA ALA A 189 27.77 8.25 -5.14
C ALA A 189 29.21 8.43 -4.65
N ALA A 190 29.57 7.83 -3.51
CA ALA A 190 30.95 7.87 -2.99
C ALA A 190 31.96 7.12 -3.88
N LEU A 191 31.49 6.19 -4.71
CA LEU A 191 32.33 5.34 -5.55
C LEU A 191 32.49 5.83 -7.00
N VAL A 192 31.58 6.68 -7.52
CA VAL A 192 31.55 7.17 -8.92
C VAL A 192 32.95 7.49 -9.47
N SER A 193 33.74 8.31 -8.77
CA SER A 193 35.05 8.77 -9.24
C SER A 193 36.24 7.86 -8.91
N SER A 194 36.04 6.81 -8.10
CA SER A 194 37.15 5.96 -7.59
C SER A 194 37.06 4.50 -8.02
N GLN A 195 35.85 3.96 -8.15
CA GLN A 195 35.56 2.59 -8.57
C GLN A 195 34.26 2.59 -9.42
N PRO A 196 34.28 3.18 -10.62
CA PRO A 196 33.07 3.42 -11.43
C PRO A 196 32.27 2.14 -11.71
N ASP A 197 32.93 1.03 -12.06
CA ASP A 197 32.30 -0.28 -12.28
C ASP A 197 31.51 -0.77 -11.05
N GLN A 198 31.98 -0.47 -9.83
CA GLN A 198 31.28 -0.80 -8.59
C GLN A 198 30.12 0.16 -8.33
N ALA A 199 30.32 1.46 -8.59
CA ALA A 199 29.26 2.46 -8.48
C ALA A 199 28.09 2.15 -9.42
N GLU A 200 28.37 1.88 -10.70
CA GLU A 200 27.37 1.50 -11.71
C GLU A 200 26.58 0.27 -11.25
N LYS A 201 27.27 -0.78 -10.78
CA LYS A 201 26.64 -2.01 -10.30
C LYS A 201 25.66 -1.74 -9.15
N ILE A 202 26.05 -0.95 -8.16
CA ILE A 202 25.20 -0.61 -7.00
C ILE A 202 24.01 0.25 -7.44
N LEU A 203 24.25 1.26 -8.28
CA LEU A 203 23.21 2.17 -8.77
C LEU A 203 22.20 1.44 -9.68
N ARG A 204 22.63 0.46 -10.49
CA ARG A 204 21.71 -0.43 -11.23
C ARG A 204 20.87 -1.31 -10.30
N GLN A 205 21.42 -1.80 -9.19
CA GLN A 205 20.63 -2.50 -8.17
C GLN A 205 19.63 -1.55 -7.50
N VAL A 206 19.95 -0.26 -7.34
CA VAL A 206 18.97 0.74 -6.90
C VAL A 206 17.85 0.95 -7.92
N ILE A 207 18.15 1.02 -9.23
CA ILE A 207 17.09 1.16 -10.25
C ILE A 207 16.08 0.00 -10.17
N ALA A 208 16.55 -1.25 -10.12
CA ALA A 208 15.67 -2.43 -10.08
C ALA A 208 14.82 -2.54 -8.79
N ASN A 209 15.38 -2.15 -7.65
CA ASN A 209 14.78 -2.39 -6.33
C ASN A 209 14.13 -1.14 -5.69
N GLY A 210 14.48 0.04 -6.17
CA GLY A 210 13.90 1.31 -5.72
C GLY A 210 12.40 1.40 -6.01
N ARG A 211 11.70 2.17 -5.17
CA ARG A 211 10.24 2.41 -5.28
C ARG A 211 9.84 3.88 -5.18
N SER A 212 10.76 4.75 -4.74
CA SER A 212 10.54 6.21 -4.70
C SER A 212 11.02 6.86 -6.00
N PRO A 213 10.16 7.59 -6.74
CA PRO A 213 10.57 8.31 -7.94
C PRO A 213 11.72 9.29 -7.70
N LYS A 214 11.78 9.93 -6.52
CA LYS A 214 12.87 10.85 -6.17
C LYS A 214 14.23 10.13 -6.02
N GLN A 215 14.24 8.95 -5.42
CA GLN A 215 15.45 8.13 -5.31
C GLN A 215 15.91 7.64 -6.69
N LEU A 216 14.98 7.20 -7.53
CA LEU A 216 15.27 6.75 -8.89
C LEU A 216 15.76 7.91 -9.78
N GLU A 217 15.20 9.12 -9.66
CA GLU A 217 15.67 10.31 -10.38
C GLU A 217 17.06 10.78 -9.92
N GLN A 218 17.40 10.61 -8.64
CA GLN A 218 18.75 10.85 -8.12
C GLN A 218 19.75 9.79 -8.65
N THR A 219 19.32 8.53 -8.69
CA THR A 219 20.13 7.40 -9.18
C THR A 219 20.42 7.50 -10.67
N ALA A 220 19.42 7.88 -11.47
CA ALA A 220 19.56 8.08 -12.91
C ALA A 220 20.56 9.21 -13.27
N LYS A 221 20.70 10.23 -12.42
CA LYS A 221 21.71 11.29 -12.58
C LYS A 221 23.13 10.74 -12.32
N LEU A 222 23.32 10.02 -11.22
CA LEU A 222 24.60 9.37 -10.89
C LEU A 222 25.02 8.30 -11.91
N LEU A 223 24.06 7.67 -12.60
CA LEU A 223 24.33 6.78 -13.72
C LEU A 223 24.67 7.55 -15.01
N ALA A 224 24.04 8.70 -15.28
CA ALA A 224 24.40 9.55 -16.39
C ALA A 224 25.82 10.15 -16.24
N ASP A 225 26.27 10.42 -15.01
CA ASP A 225 27.66 10.79 -14.70
C ASP A 225 28.68 9.65 -14.97
N LEU A 226 28.20 8.44 -15.26
CA LEU A 226 28.95 7.23 -15.66
C LEU A 226 28.63 6.83 -17.12
N ASP A 227 28.14 7.75 -17.96
CA ASP A 227 27.68 7.52 -19.34
C ASP A 227 26.51 6.50 -19.49
N VAL A 228 25.87 6.11 -18.39
CA VAL A 228 24.72 5.17 -18.38
C VAL A 228 23.39 5.92 -18.39
N SER A 229 22.78 5.99 -19.57
CA SER A 229 21.40 6.49 -19.72
C SER A 229 20.36 5.49 -19.20
N ILE A 230 19.35 5.99 -18.49
CA ILE A 230 18.19 5.25 -17.96
C ILE A 230 16.91 5.97 -18.39
N ASP A 231 15.98 5.26 -19.04
CA ASP A 231 14.62 5.78 -19.23
C ASP A 231 13.83 5.64 -17.92
N LEU A 232 13.91 6.70 -17.11
CA LEU A 232 13.28 6.76 -15.80
C LEU A 232 11.75 6.62 -15.86
N ALA A 233 11.11 7.03 -16.95
CA ALA A 233 9.67 6.88 -17.11
C ALA A 233 9.30 5.41 -17.38
N GLU A 234 10.14 4.68 -18.13
CA GLU A 234 9.98 3.24 -18.36
C GLU A 234 10.19 2.43 -17.06
N GLU A 235 11.27 2.70 -16.31
CA GLU A 235 11.54 2.02 -15.03
C GLU A 235 10.49 2.33 -13.95
N LEU A 236 9.82 3.49 -14.05
CA LEU A 236 8.67 3.84 -13.20
C LEU A 236 7.34 3.21 -13.67
N GLY A 237 7.26 2.65 -14.88
CA GLY A 237 6.02 2.11 -15.47
C GLY A 237 5.04 3.19 -15.95
N MET A 238 5.52 4.37 -16.35
CA MET A 238 4.70 5.51 -16.76
C MET A 238 4.08 5.30 -18.15
N MET A 239 2.75 5.37 -18.22
CA MET A 239 2.02 5.26 -19.48
C MET A 239 2.12 6.58 -20.26
N ARG A 240 3.01 6.61 -21.25
CA ARG A 240 3.38 7.81 -22.03
C ARG A 240 2.65 7.98 -23.37
N ARG A 241 1.89 6.98 -23.85
CA ARG A 241 1.19 7.00 -25.15
C ARG A 241 -0.31 6.90 -24.94
N TRP A 242 -1.08 7.76 -25.62
CA TRP A 242 -2.53 7.86 -25.44
C TRP A 242 -3.23 8.24 -26.74
N TRP A 243 -4.45 7.72 -26.93
CA TRP A 243 -5.47 8.40 -27.71
C TRP A 243 -6.09 9.50 -26.86
N LEU A 244 -6.33 10.69 -27.43
CA LEU A 244 -6.94 11.85 -26.79
C LEU A 244 -8.16 12.33 -27.59
N ILE A 245 -9.24 12.71 -26.91
CA ILE A 245 -10.33 13.50 -27.50
C ILE A 245 -10.85 14.56 -26.52
N GLY A 246 -11.15 15.74 -27.06
CA GLY A 246 -11.71 16.90 -26.37
C GLY A 246 -11.62 18.16 -27.24
N PRO A 247 -11.96 19.35 -26.70
CA PRO A 247 -12.61 19.55 -25.40
C PRO A 247 -14.10 19.18 -25.44
N PHE A 248 -14.62 18.61 -24.36
CA PHE A 248 -16.04 18.62 -23.99
C PHE A 248 -16.27 19.71 -22.94
N ASP A 249 -17.53 19.95 -22.55
CA ASP A 249 -17.84 21.05 -21.63
C ASP A 249 -17.47 20.74 -20.17
N ASN A 250 -17.15 21.80 -19.43
CA ASN A 250 -17.02 21.86 -17.97
C ASN A 250 -17.22 23.30 -17.47
N THR A 251 -18.12 24.05 -18.10
CA THR A 251 -18.55 25.40 -17.69
C THR A 251 -18.91 25.43 -16.20
N ASP A 252 -18.37 26.45 -15.51
CA ASP A 252 -18.47 26.66 -14.06
C ASP A 252 -18.06 25.45 -13.19
N SER A 253 -17.33 24.49 -13.78
CA SER A 253 -16.96 23.18 -13.21
C SER A 253 -18.12 22.21 -12.91
N GLU A 254 -19.33 22.44 -13.43
CA GLU A 254 -20.53 21.65 -13.10
C GLU A 254 -20.62 20.27 -13.79
N HIS A 255 -19.70 19.92 -14.70
CA HIS A 255 -19.81 18.72 -15.57
C HIS A 255 -18.86 17.56 -15.22
N PHE A 256 -18.33 17.52 -13.99
CA PHE A 256 -17.55 16.38 -13.48
C PHE A 256 -18.29 15.03 -13.62
N ASP A 257 -19.58 15.00 -13.28
CA ASP A 257 -20.47 13.83 -13.40
C ASP A 257 -21.20 13.70 -14.75
N THR A 258 -20.98 14.63 -15.70
CA THR A 258 -21.54 14.48 -17.06
C THR A 258 -20.74 13.43 -17.85
N ALA A 259 -21.35 12.29 -18.11
CA ALA A 259 -20.77 11.25 -18.97
C ALA A 259 -20.95 11.61 -20.44
N TYR A 260 -19.87 12.00 -21.13
CA TYR A 260 -19.88 12.30 -22.56
C TYR A 260 -19.81 11.02 -23.42
N VAL A 261 -19.98 11.16 -24.73
CA VAL A 261 -20.05 10.02 -25.67
C VAL A 261 -18.88 9.03 -25.56
N PRO A 262 -17.60 9.45 -25.39
CA PRO A 262 -16.49 8.52 -25.16
C PRO A 262 -16.66 7.66 -23.90
N GLU A 263 -17.18 8.23 -22.81
CA GLU A 263 -17.38 7.55 -21.52
C GLU A 263 -18.48 6.51 -21.63
N ASN A 264 -19.67 6.91 -22.11
CA ASN A 264 -20.80 5.99 -22.28
C ASN A 264 -20.43 4.82 -23.21
N ARG A 265 -19.79 5.09 -24.35
CA ARG A 265 -19.38 4.05 -25.30
C ARG A 265 -18.34 3.09 -24.71
N TYR A 266 -17.39 3.59 -23.89
CA TYR A 266 -16.44 2.72 -23.21
C TYR A 266 -17.13 1.80 -22.19
N LEU A 267 -18.08 2.31 -21.43
CA LEU A 267 -18.87 1.53 -20.48
C LEU A 267 -19.82 0.52 -21.18
N GLU A 268 -20.31 0.84 -22.37
CA GLU A 268 -21.15 -0.05 -23.19
C GLU A 268 -20.37 -1.14 -23.93
N SER A 269 -19.12 -0.88 -24.35
CA SER A 269 -18.43 -1.69 -25.37
C SER A 269 -16.95 -2.00 -25.13
N GLY A 270 -16.34 -1.46 -24.07
CA GLY A 270 -14.90 -1.60 -23.79
C GLY A 270 -13.98 -0.73 -24.65
N SER A 271 -14.51 0.07 -25.58
CA SER A 271 -13.76 1.05 -26.37
C SER A 271 -14.48 2.40 -26.43
N PRO A 272 -13.82 3.54 -26.14
CA PRO A 272 -14.41 4.85 -26.36
C PRO A 272 -14.38 5.26 -27.85
N ILE A 273 -13.58 4.58 -28.69
CA ILE A 273 -13.34 4.94 -30.10
C ILE A 273 -14.32 4.16 -30.99
N ALA A 274 -15.36 4.83 -31.49
CA ALA A 274 -16.11 4.33 -32.65
C ALA A 274 -15.28 4.53 -33.92
N LYS A 275 -15.29 3.54 -34.81
CA LYS A 275 -14.61 3.59 -36.12
C LYS A 275 -15.60 3.79 -37.27
N ASP A 276 -15.13 4.32 -38.38
CA ASP A 276 -15.89 4.48 -39.62
C ASP A 276 -15.72 3.28 -40.58
N THR A 277 -16.07 3.45 -41.86
CA THR A 277 -15.94 2.40 -42.89
C THR A 277 -14.51 2.24 -43.45
N ALA A 278 -13.63 3.22 -43.26
CA ALA A 278 -12.19 3.08 -43.54
C ALA A 278 -11.45 2.41 -42.35
N GLY A 279 -12.01 2.53 -41.14
CA GLY A 279 -11.43 2.08 -39.89
C GLY A 279 -10.89 3.22 -39.03
N ASP A 280 -11.09 4.46 -39.47
CA ASP A 280 -10.60 5.67 -38.80
C ASP A 280 -11.48 6.05 -37.61
N PRO A 281 -10.91 6.64 -36.54
CA PRO A 281 -11.66 7.17 -35.41
C PRO A 281 -12.70 8.22 -35.83
N LYS A 282 -13.97 8.00 -35.46
CA LYS A 282 -15.04 8.97 -35.68
C LYS A 282 -14.90 10.17 -34.73
N PRO A 283 -15.13 11.40 -35.22
CA PRO A 283 -15.21 12.57 -34.36
C PRO A 283 -16.51 12.60 -33.55
N GLU A 284 -16.52 13.41 -32.49
CA GLU A 284 -17.65 13.62 -31.59
C GLU A 284 -18.07 15.10 -31.55
N ALA A 285 -19.25 15.38 -30.98
CA ALA A 285 -19.62 16.74 -30.60
C ALA A 285 -18.82 17.19 -29.36
N GLY A 286 -17.91 18.14 -29.54
CA GLY A 286 -17.16 18.80 -28.45
C GLY A 286 -17.86 20.08 -27.96
N LYS A 287 -17.16 20.83 -27.10
CA LYS A 287 -17.70 22.00 -26.38
C LYS A 287 -18.23 23.11 -27.30
N GLN A 288 -17.41 23.57 -28.24
CA GLN A 288 -17.77 24.61 -29.22
C GLN A 288 -17.71 24.14 -30.67
N GLN A 289 -16.98 23.05 -30.92
CA GLN A 289 -16.69 22.50 -32.24
C GLN A 289 -16.57 20.98 -32.16
N THR A 290 -16.50 20.34 -33.33
CA THR A 290 -16.22 18.91 -33.47
C THR A 290 -14.92 18.52 -32.76
N ALA A 291 -14.99 17.61 -31.79
CA ALA A 291 -13.83 17.02 -31.13
C ALA A 291 -13.33 15.84 -31.96
N ASN A 292 -12.03 15.75 -32.18
CA ASN A 292 -11.39 14.71 -32.99
C ASN A 292 -10.47 13.85 -32.11
N TRP A 293 -10.40 12.56 -32.40
CA TRP A 293 -9.39 11.69 -31.79
C TRP A 293 -8.02 11.97 -32.39
N GLN A 294 -7.01 12.13 -31.54
CA GLN A 294 -5.61 12.29 -31.90
C GLN A 294 -4.73 11.38 -31.04
N GLN A 295 -3.60 10.91 -31.58
CA GLN A 295 -2.59 10.22 -30.78
C GLN A 295 -1.62 11.24 -30.18
N ILE A 296 -1.40 11.16 -28.87
CA ILE A 296 -0.42 11.97 -28.15
C ILE A 296 0.63 11.09 -27.48
N ARG A 297 1.82 11.65 -27.29
CA ARG A 297 2.94 11.03 -26.57
C ARG A 297 3.61 12.06 -25.67
N SER A 298 3.98 11.64 -24.46
CA SER A 298 4.94 12.35 -23.63
C SER A 298 6.34 11.76 -23.78
N ASP A 299 7.34 12.65 -23.80
CA ASP A 299 8.76 12.32 -23.68
C ASP A 299 9.37 12.88 -22.37
N ASP A 300 8.53 13.26 -21.40
CA ASP A 300 8.98 13.63 -20.06
C ASP A 300 9.57 12.43 -19.31
N LYS A 301 10.68 12.66 -18.62
CA LYS A 301 11.43 11.70 -17.78
C LYS A 301 10.64 11.12 -16.60
N LEU A 302 9.50 11.72 -16.24
CA LEU A 302 8.58 11.26 -15.21
C LEU A 302 7.17 11.00 -15.79
N GLY A 303 7.04 10.95 -17.13
CA GLY A 303 5.81 10.61 -17.83
C GLY A 303 4.70 11.65 -17.76
N MET A 304 4.99 12.93 -17.49
CA MET A 304 3.99 14.00 -17.49
C MET A 304 3.39 14.21 -18.88
N VAL A 305 2.08 14.02 -19.02
CA VAL A 305 1.30 14.23 -20.24
C VAL A 305 0.60 15.58 -20.14
N ASP A 306 0.97 16.53 -21.00
CA ASP A 306 0.29 17.82 -21.15
C ASP A 306 -0.85 17.74 -22.17
N LEU A 307 -2.00 18.31 -21.81
CA LEU A 307 -3.18 18.44 -22.67
C LEU A 307 -3.34 19.87 -23.19
N ASN A 308 -2.66 20.87 -22.63
CA ASN A 308 -2.76 22.26 -23.07
C ASN A 308 -2.29 22.45 -24.51
N GLY A 309 -1.16 21.86 -24.91
CA GLY A 309 -0.70 21.90 -26.29
C GLY A 309 -1.72 21.29 -27.28
N PRO A 310 -2.09 20.00 -27.12
CA PRO A 310 -3.05 19.32 -28.00
C PRO A 310 -4.48 19.89 -28.01
N LEU A 311 -4.89 20.61 -26.96
CA LEU A 311 -6.23 21.22 -26.80
C LEU A 311 -6.19 22.75 -26.69
N SER A 312 -5.15 23.42 -27.20
CA SER A 312 -5.06 24.90 -27.31
C SER A 312 -5.29 25.70 -26.01
N ASN A 313 -4.93 25.15 -24.85
CA ASN A 313 -5.13 25.72 -23.51
C ASN A 313 -6.61 25.96 -23.11
N GLU A 314 -7.54 25.18 -23.69
CA GLU A 314 -8.97 25.31 -23.44
C GLU A 314 -9.35 25.27 -21.95
N LYS A 315 -10.34 26.09 -21.59
CA LYS A 315 -10.80 26.31 -20.20
C LYS A 315 -12.26 25.92 -20.04
N ASP A 316 -12.63 25.60 -18.80
CA ASP A 316 -13.93 24.98 -18.49
C ASP A 316 -14.18 23.78 -19.41
N ALA A 317 -13.22 22.87 -19.48
CA ALA A 317 -13.18 21.80 -20.45
C ALA A 317 -13.03 20.42 -19.79
N ALA A 318 -13.51 19.40 -20.46
CA ALA A 318 -13.20 18.00 -20.14
C ALA A 318 -12.50 17.33 -21.34
N ALA A 319 -11.57 16.44 -21.05
CA ALA A 319 -10.87 15.62 -22.04
C ALA A 319 -10.88 14.17 -21.62
N TYR A 320 -10.88 13.26 -22.60
CA TYR A 320 -10.71 11.83 -22.37
C TYR A 320 -9.43 11.35 -23.03
N VAL A 321 -8.59 10.67 -22.25
CA VAL A 321 -7.46 9.90 -22.77
C VAL A 321 -7.70 8.41 -22.61
N PHE A 322 -7.30 7.64 -23.60
CA PHE A 322 -7.52 6.19 -23.68
C PHE A 322 -6.26 5.45 -24.13
N ALA A 323 -6.01 4.29 -23.54
CA ALA A 323 -4.96 3.37 -23.99
C ALA A 323 -5.41 1.91 -23.85
N THR A 324 -5.13 1.12 -24.89
CA THR A 324 -5.11 -0.35 -24.82
C THR A 324 -3.66 -0.77 -24.59
N PHE A 325 -3.44 -1.74 -23.69
CA PHE A 325 -2.09 -2.21 -23.35
C PHE A 325 -2.08 -3.70 -23.01
N THR A 326 -0.96 -4.38 -23.22
CA THR A 326 -0.79 -5.77 -22.77
C THR A 326 -0.02 -5.89 -21.47
N VAL A 327 -0.38 -6.90 -20.68
CA VAL A 327 0.39 -7.43 -19.54
C VAL A 327 0.71 -8.89 -19.85
N GLU A 328 1.99 -9.28 -19.79
CA GLU A 328 2.46 -10.62 -20.17
C GLU A 328 3.06 -11.36 -18.98
N ASN A 329 2.96 -12.70 -18.97
CA ASN A 329 3.59 -13.58 -17.98
C ASN A 329 3.11 -13.27 -16.54
N ALA A 330 1.80 -13.19 -16.35
CA ALA A 330 1.18 -12.83 -15.07
C ALA A 330 0.04 -13.78 -14.70
N ASP A 331 0.07 -14.31 -13.47
CA ASP A 331 -1.09 -14.98 -12.87
C ASP A 331 -2.25 -13.98 -12.71
N THR A 332 -3.49 -14.44 -12.92
CA THR A 332 -4.68 -13.57 -12.98
C THR A 332 -5.80 -14.00 -12.02
N PRO A 333 -6.60 -13.05 -11.47
CA PRO A 333 -6.47 -11.60 -11.60
C PRO A 333 -5.20 -11.05 -10.93
N LEU A 334 -4.46 -10.20 -11.65
CA LEU A 334 -3.26 -9.57 -11.13
C LEU A 334 -3.66 -8.37 -10.27
N ALA A 335 -3.45 -8.48 -8.95
CA ALA A 335 -3.63 -7.37 -8.02
C ALA A 335 -2.65 -6.23 -8.36
N ALA A 336 -3.20 -5.07 -8.69
CA ALA A 336 -2.49 -3.91 -9.18
C ALA A 336 -3.03 -2.63 -8.52
N GLN A 337 -2.36 -1.51 -8.77
CA GLN A 337 -2.77 -0.19 -8.32
C GLN A 337 -2.69 0.79 -9.49
N ALA A 338 -3.81 1.45 -9.76
CA ALA A 338 -3.90 2.59 -10.65
C ALA A 338 -3.37 3.80 -9.89
N ARG A 339 -2.29 4.41 -10.38
CA ARG A 339 -1.66 5.57 -9.72
C ARG A 339 -1.73 6.77 -10.65
N ILE A 340 -2.40 7.83 -10.18
CA ILE A 340 -2.56 9.08 -10.93
C ILE A 340 -2.02 10.26 -10.13
N GLY A 341 -1.18 11.07 -10.77
CA GLY A 341 -0.84 12.43 -10.36
C GLY A 341 -1.53 13.39 -11.32
N CYS A 342 -2.34 14.33 -10.83
CA CYS A 342 -3.03 15.28 -11.68
C CYS A 342 -3.33 16.58 -10.93
N ILE A 343 -3.11 17.71 -11.59
CA ILE A 343 -3.35 19.04 -11.00
C ILE A 343 -4.84 19.43 -11.02
N THR A 344 -5.67 18.75 -11.80
CA THR A 344 -7.11 19.01 -11.92
C THR A 344 -7.96 17.76 -11.65
N ALA A 345 -9.28 17.95 -11.61
CA ALA A 345 -10.22 16.87 -11.32
C ALA A 345 -10.13 15.76 -12.38
N ASN A 346 -10.30 14.52 -11.95
CA ASN A 346 -10.05 13.35 -12.78
C ASN A 346 -10.92 12.15 -12.39
N LYS A 347 -11.16 11.26 -13.35
CA LYS A 347 -11.73 9.92 -13.14
C LYS A 347 -10.95 8.89 -13.93
N VAL A 348 -10.69 7.73 -13.34
CA VAL A 348 -9.93 6.63 -13.94
C VAL A 348 -10.79 5.38 -13.98
N TRP A 349 -10.91 4.76 -15.15
CA TRP A 349 -11.50 3.43 -15.33
C TRP A 349 -10.45 2.46 -15.86
N ILE A 350 -10.47 1.23 -15.35
CA ILE A 350 -9.63 0.11 -15.80
C ILE A 350 -10.58 -1.02 -16.20
N ASN A 351 -10.46 -1.55 -17.42
CA ASN A 351 -11.28 -2.64 -17.93
C ASN A 351 -12.81 -2.41 -17.72
N GLY A 352 -13.29 -1.19 -17.97
CA GLY A 352 -14.68 -0.76 -17.79
C GLY A 352 -15.10 -0.43 -16.35
N LYS A 353 -14.33 -0.85 -15.33
CA LYS A 353 -14.60 -0.57 -13.91
C LYS A 353 -14.06 0.82 -13.52
N LEU A 354 -14.90 1.67 -12.92
CA LEU A 354 -14.43 2.91 -12.28
C LEU A 354 -13.54 2.55 -11.08
N VAL A 355 -12.32 3.09 -11.04
CA VAL A 355 -11.30 2.81 -10.03
C VAL A 355 -10.98 4.05 -9.18
N SER A 356 -10.93 5.24 -9.79
CA SER A 356 -10.62 6.49 -9.08
C SER A 356 -11.53 7.63 -9.56
N SER A 357 -11.91 8.55 -8.66
CA SER A 357 -12.81 9.67 -8.96
C SER A 357 -12.55 10.83 -8.00
N ASN A 358 -11.80 11.83 -8.47
CA ASN A 358 -11.24 12.91 -7.64
C ASN A 358 -11.68 14.27 -8.17
N GLU A 359 -12.65 14.91 -7.51
CA GLU A 359 -13.11 16.27 -7.85
C GLU A 359 -12.27 17.33 -7.11
N VAL A 360 -11.00 17.47 -7.51
CA VAL A 360 -10.05 18.40 -6.88
C VAL A 360 -9.31 19.20 -7.94
N TYR A 361 -9.37 20.53 -7.87
CA TYR A 361 -8.70 21.43 -8.81
C TYR A 361 -7.58 22.22 -8.11
N HIS A 362 -6.42 22.29 -8.77
CA HIS A 362 -5.28 23.16 -8.47
C HIS A 362 -4.69 23.03 -7.04
N SER A 363 -4.85 21.88 -6.39
CA SER A 363 -4.28 21.57 -5.07
C SER A 363 -2.76 21.34 -5.06
N GLY A 364 -2.07 21.67 -6.15
CA GLY A 364 -0.78 21.08 -6.51
C GLY A 364 -0.90 19.60 -6.92
N THR A 365 0.18 19.07 -7.49
CA THR A 365 0.26 17.67 -7.99
C THR A 365 1.55 16.99 -7.54
N ARG A 366 1.55 15.66 -7.56
CA ARG A 366 2.73 14.80 -7.36
C ARG A 366 2.54 13.45 -8.08
N ILE A 367 3.64 12.76 -8.38
CA ILE A 367 3.58 11.32 -8.74
C ILE A 367 2.90 10.56 -7.59
N ASP A 368 2.02 9.62 -7.92
CA ASP A 368 1.21 8.85 -6.98
C ASP A 368 0.42 9.76 -6.00
N GLN A 369 -0.32 10.73 -6.55
CA GLN A 369 -1.20 11.60 -5.76
C GLN A 369 -2.41 10.84 -5.23
N TYR A 370 -3.02 10.05 -6.11
CA TYR A 370 -4.08 9.09 -5.83
C TYR A 370 -3.56 7.70 -6.22
N VAL A 371 -3.90 6.69 -5.42
CA VAL A 371 -3.42 5.31 -5.54
C VAL A 371 -4.57 4.40 -5.13
N ASP A 372 -5.19 3.78 -6.13
CA ASP A 372 -6.43 3.03 -5.97
C ASP A 372 -6.26 1.61 -6.51
N ASP A 373 -6.76 0.61 -5.77
CA ASP A 373 -6.56 -0.81 -6.10
C ASP A 373 -7.39 -1.24 -7.33
N CYS A 374 -6.76 -1.98 -8.25
CA CYS A 374 -7.37 -2.50 -9.45
C CYS A 374 -6.92 -3.95 -9.75
N GLU A 375 -7.59 -4.58 -10.71
CA GLU A 375 -7.29 -5.94 -11.16
C GLU A 375 -7.01 -5.92 -12.66
N LEU A 376 -5.91 -6.56 -13.06
CA LEU A 376 -5.50 -6.70 -14.47
C LEU A 376 -5.60 -8.17 -14.91
N VAL A 377 -5.81 -8.37 -16.21
CA VAL A 377 -5.79 -9.69 -16.86
C VAL A 377 -4.49 -9.88 -17.67
N GLU A 378 -4.21 -11.11 -18.09
CA GLU A 378 -3.10 -11.43 -19.00
C GLU A 378 -3.54 -11.13 -20.44
N GLY A 379 -2.61 -10.62 -21.25
CA GLY A 379 -2.93 -10.06 -22.55
C GLY A 379 -3.56 -8.68 -22.42
N GLU A 380 -4.62 -8.43 -23.19
CA GLU A 380 -5.18 -7.09 -23.40
C GLU A 380 -5.93 -6.53 -22.19
N ASN A 381 -5.59 -5.30 -21.82
CA ASN A 381 -6.27 -4.47 -20.83
C ASN A 381 -6.52 -3.07 -21.42
N THR A 382 -7.45 -2.34 -20.82
CA THR A 382 -7.79 -0.97 -21.23
C THR A 382 -7.81 -0.01 -20.04
N VAL A 383 -7.44 1.24 -20.30
CA VAL A 383 -7.59 2.37 -19.37
C VAL A 383 -8.25 3.55 -20.08
N LEU A 384 -9.25 4.14 -19.43
CA LEU A 384 -9.84 5.43 -19.78
C LEU A 384 -9.59 6.40 -18.62
N ILE A 385 -9.16 7.63 -18.91
CA ILE A 385 -9.07 8.70 -17.92
C ILE A 385 -9.83 9.92 -18.44
N LYS A 386 -10.78 10.43 -17.65
CA LYS A 386 -11.38 11.76 -17.84
C LYS A 386 -10.54 12.75 -17.04
N VAL A 387 -10.11 13.84 -17.67
CA VAL A 387 -9.34 14.92 -17.04
C VAL A 387 -10.05 16.24 -17.29
N MET A 388 -10.30 17.01 -16.23
CA MET A 388 -11.06 18.27 -16.27
C MET A 388 -10.13 19.48 -16.30
N GLN A 389 -10.67 20.64 -16.65
CA GLN A 389 -10.08 21.97 -16.47
C GLN A 389 -11.21 22.97 -16.16
N ASN A 390 -10.92 24.05 -15.45
CA ASN A 390 -11.90 25.07 -15.04
C ASN A 390 -11.56 26.47 -15.62
N ALA A 391 -12.38 27.46 -15.29
CA ALA A 391 -12.30 28.85 -15.75
C ALA A 391 -11.05 29.63 -15.30
N GLN A 392 -10.19 29.07 -14.44
CA GLN A 392 -9.20 29.86 -13.73
C GLN A 392 -8.08 30.35 -14.67
N THR A 393 -7.84 31.66 -14.65
CA THR A 393 -6.89 32.39 -15.51
C THR A 393 -5.62 32.81 -14.76
N GLN A 394 -5.53 32.51 -13.47
CA GLN A 394 -4.36 32.74 -12.64
C GLN A 394 -3.16 31.89 -13.14
N PRO A 395 -1.91 32.39 -13.16
CA PRO A 395 -0.77 31.66 -13.73
C PRO A 395 -0.53 30.26 -13.15
N TRP A 396 -0.86 30.04 -11.87
CA TRP A 396 -0.73 28.73 -11.20
C TRP A 396 -1.85 27.74 -11.52
N ALA A 397 -2.90 28.17 -12.22
CA ALA A 397 -4.06 27.36 -12.62
C ALA A 397 -4.06 27.03 -14.13
N GLN A 398 -2.97 27.33 -14.85
CA GLN A 398 -2.96 27.19 -16.31
C GLN A 398 -2.68 25.77 -16.80
N ASP A 399 -1.92 24.99 -16.04
CA ASP A 399 -1.55 23.62 -16.33
C ASP A 399 -2.79 22.71 -16.49
N TRP A 400 -2.78 21.87 -17.54
CA TRP A 400 -3.75 20.81 -17.76
C TRP A 400 -3.01 19.50 -18.04
N GLN A 401 -2.47 18.89 -16.99
CA GLN A 401 -1.50 17.79 -17.11
C GLN A 401 -1.69 16.68 -16.07
N PHE A 402 -1.32 15.47 -16.45
CA PHE A 402 -1.41 14.28 -15.60
C PHE A 402 -0.23 13.32 -15.81
N GLN A 403 0.01 12.46 -14.82
CA GLN A 403 0.91 11.31 -14.85
C GLN A 403 0.10 10.08 -14.46
N PHE A 404 0.23 8.99 -15.22
CA PHE A 404 -0.44 7.73 -14.90
C PHE A 404 0.50 6.53 -15.01
N ARG A 405 0.39 5.60 -14.06
CA ARG A 405 1.11 4.33 -14.07
C ARG A 405 0.34 3.21 -13.37
N LEU A 406 0.73 1.97 -13.69
CA LEU A 406 0.25 0.76 -13.02
C LEU A 406 1.40 0.12 -12.24
N THR A 407 1.15 -0.18 -10.96
CA THR A 407 2.12 -0.87 -10.09
C THR A 407 1.49 -2.09 -9.43
N ARG A 408 2.30 -2.99 -8.88
CA ARG A 408 1.85 -3.89 -7.82
C ARG A 408 1.66 -3.10 -6.50
N PRO A 409 1.03 -3.67 -5.47
CA PRO A 409 0.93 -3.04 -4.14
C PRO A 409 2.28 -2.69 -3.47
N ASP A 410 3.39 -3.37 -3.80
CA ASP A 410 4.74 -2.98 -3.35
C ASP A 410 5.32 -1.75 -4.09
N GLY A 411 4.54 -1.14 -4.99
CA GLY A 411 4.97 -0.04 -5.84
C GLY A 411 5.92 -0.44 -6.98
N SER A 412 6.19 -1.73 -7.20
CA SER A 412 6.95 -2.17 -8.39
C SER A 412 6.15 -1.89 -9.66
N ALA A 413 6.81 -1.35 -10.69
CA ALA A 413 6.20 -1.14 -11.98
C ALA A 413 5.64 -2.46 -12.56
N ILE A 414 4.44 -2.39 -13.11
CA ILE A 414 3.93 -3.41 -14.03
C ILE A 414 4.37 -2.97 -15.42
N LYS A 415 5.12 -3.82 -16.13
CA LYS A 415 5.54 -3.51 -17.50
C LYS A 415 4.33 -3.69 -18.43
N THR A 416 4.01 -2.64 -19.19
CA THR A 416 2.83 -2.58 -20.05
C THR A 416 3.21 -2.16 -21.47
N THR A 417 2.91 -3.00 -22.46
CA THR A 417 3.09 -2.60 -23.87
C THR A 417 1.82 -1.91 -24.35
N VAL A 418 1.83 -0.57 -24.40
CA VAL A 418 0.74 0.21 -25.01
C VAL A 418 0.74 -0.02 -26.52
N LEU A 419 -0.42 -0.42 -27.06
CA LEU A 419 -0.65 -0.78 -28.47
C LEU A 419 -0.91 0.44 -29.37
#